data_AF-A0A7Y2H671-F1
#
_entry.id   AF-A0A7Y2H671-F1
#
_cell.length_a   1.000
_cell.length_b   1.000
_cell.length_c   1.000
_cell.angle_alpha   90.00
_cell.angle_beta   90.00
_cell.angle_gamma   90.00
#
_symmetry.space_group_name_H-M   'P 1'
#
loop_
_entity.id
_entity.type
_entity.pdbx_description
1 polymer ?
#
loop_
_entity_poly.entity_id
_entity_poly.type
_entity_poly.pdbx_seq_one_letter_code
_entity_poly.pdbx_strand_id
1 'polypeptide(L)' 'ETLQFEKIEFKIDSRNMQSRRAVEKIGGVQEAELRSHTLMTDGYRRNTVIYGILRKEWSDIKHTVFKELTLD' A
#
# COMPACT_ATOMS: atom_id res chain seq x y z
N GLU A 1 2.47 -13.56 16.51
CA GLU A 1 1.03 -13.73 16.22
C GLU A 1 0.77 -13.51 14.73
N THR A 2 -0.29 -14.12 14.15
CA THR A 2 -0.67 -13.99 12.72
C THR A 2 -2.14 -13.61 12.59
N LEU A 3 -2.44 -12.48 11.93
CA LEU A 3 -3.78 -11.86 11.90
C LEU A 3 -4.73 -12.37 10.80
N GLN A 4 -4.24 -13.20 9.87
CA GLN A 4 -5.04 -13.88 8.82
C GLN A 4 -5.92 -12.98 7.92
N PHE A 5 -5.56 -11.72 7.71
CA PHE A 5 -6.29 -10.84 6.79
C PHE A 5 -6.21 -11.31 5.33
N GLU A 6 -7.31 -11.14 4.59
CA GLU A 6 -7.35 -11.41 3.15
C GLU A 6 -6.68 -10.31 2.33
N LYS A 7 -6.70 -9.07 2.82
CA LYS A 7 -6.16 -7.90 2.13
C LYS A 7 -5.63 -6.88 3.12
N ILE A 8 -4.51 -6.26 2.76
CA ILE A 8 -4.03 -5.01 3.35
C ILE A 8 -4.17 -3.89 2.32
N GLU A 9 -4.71 -2.75 2.74
CA GLU A 9 -4.90 -1.57 1.90
C GLU A 9 -4.02 -0.42 2.39
N PHE A 10 -3.42 0.30 1.44
CA PHE A 10 -2.70 1.54 1.69
C PHE A 10 -3.41 2.71 0.99
N LYS A 11 -3.61 3.80 1.73
CA LYS A 11 -4.19 5.05 1.23
C LYS A 11 -3.12 6.14 1.22
N ILE A 12 -2.74 6.61 0.04
CA ILE A 12 -1.64 7.58 -0.12
C ILE A 12 -2.15 8.82 -0.86
N ASP A 13 -1.75 10.03 -0.43
CA ASP A 13 -1.99 11.26 -1.20
C ASP A 13 -1.33 11.13 -2.57
N SER A 14 -2.05 11.45 -3.66
CA SER A 14 -1.52 11.30 -5.03
C SER A 14 -0.22 12.06 -5.29
N ARG A 15 0.03 13.14 -4.54
CA ARG A 15 1.25 13.96 -4.61
C ARG A 15 2.44 13.35 -3.86
N ASN A 16 2.20 12.43 -2.92
CA ASN A 16 3.26 11.81 -2.13
C ASN A 16 3.95 10.68 -2.91
N MET A 17 4.79 11.07 -3.87
CA MET A 17 5.52 10.13 -4.71
C MET A 17 6.49 9.24 -3.94
N GLN A 18 6.99 9.69 -2.78
CA GLN A 18 7.88 8.89 -1.95
C GLN A 18 7.15 7.66 -1.38
N SER A 19 5.99 7.87 -0.76
CA SER A 19 5.20 6.75 -0.21
C SER A 19 4.62 5.85 -1.30
N ARG A 20 4.22 6.41 -2.46
CA ARG A 20 3.78 5.61 -3.61
C ARG A 20 4.86 4.63 -4.07
N ARG A 21 6.08 5.13 -4.30
CA ARG A 21 7.23 4.29 -4.66
C ARG A 21 7.57 3.26 -3.57
N ALA A 22 7.45 3.64 -2.31
CA ALA A 22 7.71 2.72 -1.20
C ALA A 22 6.71 1.55 -1.17
N VAL A 23 5.41 1.83 -1.35
CA VAL A 23 4.38 0.79 -1.39
C VAL A 23 4.52 -0.11 -2.62
N GLU A 24 4.81 0.48 -3.78
CA GLU A 24 5.10 -0.28 -5.01
C GLU A 24 6.31 -1.21 -4.82
N LYS A 25 7.37 -0.71 -4.16
CA LYS A 25 8.60 -1.49 -3.89
C LYS A 25 8.35 -2.69 -2.98
N ILE A 26 7.36 -2.62 -2.08
CA ILE A 26 7.00 -3.76 -1.20
C ILE A 26 5.94 -4.69 -1.80
N GLY A 27 5.60 -4.51 -3.08
CA GLY A 27 4.64 -5.36 -3.79
C GLY A 27 3.19 -4.88 -3.73
N GLY A 28 2.93 -3.66 -3.25
CA GLY A 28 1.59 -3.08 -3.30
C GLY A 28 1.17 -2.75 -4.73
N VAL A 29 -0.01 -3.21 -5.13
CA VAL A 29 -0.59 -2.99 -6.46
C VAL A 29 -1.52 -1.78 -6.42
N GLN A 30 -1.35 -0.82 -7.32
CA GLN A 30 -2.28 0.31 -7.44
C GLN A 30 -3.62 -0.17 -8.01
N GLU A 31 -4.71 0.05 -7.27
CA GLU A 31 -6.05 -0.41 -7.66
C GLU A 31 -6.97 0.74 -8.10
N ALA A 32 -6.80 1.94 -7.51
CA ALA A 32 -7.65 3.09 -7.82
C ALA A 32 -6.99 4.42 -7.47
N GLU A 33 -7.50 5.51 -8.05
CA GLU A 33 -7.31 6.87 -7.55
C GLU A 33 -8.68 7.52 -7.30
N LEU A 34 -8.98 7.77 -6.03
CA LEU A 34 -10.20 8.44 -5.59
C LEU A 34 -10.00 9.95 -5.67
N ARG A 35 -10.68 10.61 -6.62
CA ARG A 35 -10.57 12.07 -6.82
C ARG A 35 -11.30 12.85 -5.73
N SER A 36 -10.69 13.92 -5.22
CA SER A 36 -11.28 14.81 -4.20
C SER A 36 -11.79 14.06 -2.95
N HIS A 37 -11.08 13.01 -2.52
CA HIS A 37 -11.54 12.06 -1.52
C HIS A 37 -11.54 12.61 -0.08
N THR A 38 -10.49 13.32 0.32
CA THR A 38 -10.34 13.80 1.71
C THR A 38 -10.07 15.30 1.75
N LEU A 39 -10.82 16.02 2.56
CA LEU A 39 -10.54 17.41 2.92
C LEU A 39 -9.46 17.42 4.02
N MET A 40 -8.34 18.06 3.75
CA MET A 40 -7.23 18.20 4.67
C MET A 40 -7.45 19.41 5.59
N THR A 41 -6.67 19.50 6.67
CA THR A 41 -6.78 20.58 7.67
C THR A 41 -6.45 21.97 7.12
N ASP A 42 -5.71 22.04 6.01
CA ASP A 42 -5.38 23.27 5.28
C ASP A 42 -6.45 23.67 4.23
N GLY A 43 -7.56 22.92 4.14
CA GLY A 43 -8.63 23.15 3.17
C GLY A 43 -8.40 22.53 1.79
N TYR A 44 -7.24 21.90 1.55
CA TYR A 44 -6.99 21.18 0.29
C TYR A 44 -7.78 19.87 0.24
N ARG A 45 -8.47 19.61 -0.88
CA ARG A 45 -9.07 18.28 -1.14
C ARG A 45 -8.11 17.42 -1.94
N ARG A 46 -7.55 16.39 -1.30
CA ARG A 46 -6.60 15.48 -1.96
C ARG A 46 -7.28 14.39 -2.76
N ASN A 47 -6.61 13.95 -3.81
CA ASN A 47 -6.87 12.63 -4.37
C ASN A 47 -6.15 11.58 -3.51
N THR A 48 -6.78 10.42 -3.33
CA THR A 48 -6.18 9.29 -2.62
C THR A 48 -5.94 8.15 -3.58
N VAL A 49 -4.70 7.73 -3.70
CA VAL A 49 -4.32 6.52 -4.43
C VAL A 49 -4.45 5.34 -3.48
N ILE A 50 -5.15 4.31 -3.94
CA ILE A 50 -5.40 3.07 -3.20
C ILE A 50 -4.46 2.00 -3.75
N TYR A 51 -3.71 1.38 -2.85
CA TYR A 51 -2.90 0.20 -3.13
C TYR A 51 -3.37 -0.99 -2.30
N GLY A 52 -3.22 -2.20 -2.82
CA GLY A 52 -3.57 -3.45 -2.15
C GLY A 52 -2.45 -4.48 -2.18
N ILE A 53 -2.39 -5.31 -1.15
CA ILE A 53 -1.71 -6.62 -1.15
C ILE A 53 -2.72 -7.66 -0.70
N LEU A 54 -2.95 -8.69 -1.51
CA LEU A 54 -3.81 -9.82 -1.20
C LEU A 54 -3.05 -10.92 -0.46
N ARG A 55 -3.77 -11.71 0.33
CA ARG A 55 -3.21 -12.84 1.08
C ARG A 55 -2.46 -13.83 0.18
N LYS A 56 -3.02 -14.10 -1.01
CA LYS A 56 -2.40 -15.02 -1.99
C LYS A 56 -1.06 -14.51 -2.54
N GLU A 57 -0.85 -13.19 -2.57
CA GLU A 57 0.37 -12.55 -3.08
C GLU A 57 1.46 -12.49 -2.01
N TRP A 58 1.07 -12.56 -0.74
CA TRP A 58 1.98 -12.41 0.39
C TRP A 58 3.10 -13.45 0.40
N SER A 59 2.81 -14.69 0.01
CA SER A 59 3.84 -15.74 -0.03
C SER A 59 5.02 -15.30 -0.91
N ASP A 60 4.75 -14.86 -2.13
CA ASP A 60 5.81 -14.48 -3.07
C ASP A 60 6.52 -13.19 -2.62
N ILE A 61 5.76 -12.20 -2.15
CA ILE A 61 6.31 -10.94 -1.63
C ILE A 61 7.25 -11.21 -0.43
N LYS A 62 6.86 -12.11 0.48
CA LYS A 62 7.67 -12.47 1.64
C LYS A 62 9.03 -13.05 1.24
N HIS A 63 9.07 -13.94 0.24
CA HIS A 63 10.32 -14.57 -0.21
C HIS A 63 11.16 -13.69 -1.14
N THR A 64 10.57 -12.68 -1.80
CA THR A 64 11.29 -11.84 -2.77
C THR A 64 11.71 -10.49 -2.20
N VAL A 65 10.78 -9.79 -1.54
CA VAL A 65 10.98 -8.44 -0.99
C VAL A 65 11.56 -8.51 0.42
N PHE A 66 11.03 -9.41 1.25
CA PHE A 66 11.35 -9.49 2.68
C PHE A 66 12.24 -10.68 3.04
N LYS A 67 13.03 -11.18 2.08
CA LYS A 67 13.91 -12.35 2.24
C LYS A 67 14.84 -12.26 3.46
N GLU A 68 15.27 -11.06 3.84
CA GLU A 68 16.17 -10.81 4.98
C GLU A 68 15.45 -10.86 6.34
N LEU A 69 14.12 -10.71 6.33
CA LEU A 69 13.27 -10.82 7.52
C LEU A 69 12.74 -12.25 7.72
N THR A 70 12.88 -13.10 6.71
CA THR A 70 12.68 -14.55 6.80
C THR A 70 13.98 -15.22 7.21
N LEU A 71 14.34 -15.08 8.47
CA LEU A 71 15.25 -16.03 9.12
C LEU A 71 14.38 -17.16 9.70
N ASP A 72 14.85 -18.40 9.52
CA ASP A 72 14.26 -19.62 10.08
C ASP A 72 14.15 -19.56 11.61
#